data_AF-A0A4R2IJG7-F1
#
_entry.id   AF-A0A4R2IJG7-F1
#
_cell.length_a   1.000
_cell.length_b   1.000
_cell.length_c   1.000
_cell.angle_alpha   90.00
_cell.angle_beta   90.00
_cell.angle_gamma   90.00
#
_symmetry.space_group_name_H-M   'P 1'
#
loop_
_entity.id
_entity.type
_entity.pdbx_description
1 polymer ?
#
loop_
_entity_poly.entity_id
_entity_poly.type
_entity_poly.pdbx_seq_one_letter_code
_entity_poly.pdbx_strand_id
1 'polypeptide(L)'
;MQLRYGMNPHQSASWSPVGDRAPFAVVSGSPSYINILDALAGWQLVREALQAFGLPAAASFKHVSPAGAAVAGPVDSVMRSTFKVDEVGPVTSAYVRARDADPKSSYGDFVAVSHPVDAELAGLLKRLVCDGIIAPGYDEGVVGVLAAKKRGSFLVLEADATYEPPATETREVYGVRLTQERDAAPLDLNGDLLLGSIVARYTQSNTVVMVKDGMAIGIGAGQQSRVDCTRLAGEKASLWWSRRSSEPLTGVSMVSDGALPFADNVEEAARHGVEWIAEPGGSIRSAEVQAACDAAGISLTQTGVRLFRH
;
A
#
# COMPACT_ATOMS: atom_id res chain seq x y z
N MET A 1 -21.62 13.10 8.97
CA MET A 1 -20.66 14.18 8.66
C MET A 1 -20.66 14.41 7.15
N GLN A 2 -20.71 15.67 6.71
CA GLN A 2 -20.75 15.99 5.28
C GLN A 2 -19.36 15.89 4.65
N LEU A 3 -19.31 15.39 3.40
CA LEU A 3 -18.10 15.38 2.58
C LEU A 3 -18.20 16.49 1.53
N ARG A 4 -17.06 16.90 0.95
CA ARG A 4 -17.06 17.91 -0.13
C ARG A 4 -17.94 17.48 -1.30
N TYR A 5 -17.87 16.20 -1.66
CA TYR A 5 -18.66 15.52 -2.71
C TYR A 5 -18.40 14.00 -2.61
N GLY A 6 -19.16 13.22 -3.36
CA GLY A 6 -19.08 11.77 -3.52
C GLY A 6 -17.90 11.34 -4.38
N MET A 7 -18.08 10.30 -5.19
CA MET A 7 -17.02 9.84 -6.10
C MET A 7 -16.66 10.93 -7.13
N ASN A 8 -17.65 11.73 -7.53
CA ASN A 8 -17.51 12.83 -8.48
C ASN A 8 -18.16 14.12 -7.94
N PRO A 9 -17.76 15.32 -8.42
CA PRO A 9 -18.25 16.60 -7.90
C PRO A 9 -19.77 16.81 -7.94
N HIS A 10 -20.47 16.19 -8.89
CA HIS A 10 -21.93 16.31 -9.03
C HIS A 10 -22.71 15.42 -8.05
N GLN A 11 -22.03 14.56 -7.29
CA GLN A 11 -22.64 13.65 -6.33
C GLN A 11 -22.44 14.23 -4.93
N SER A 12 -23.51 14.46 -4.18
CA SER A 12 -23.39 14.79 -2.75
C SER A 12 -23.07 13.53 -1.95
N ALA A 13 -22.30 13.66 -0.86
CA ALA A 13 -21.99 12.52 -0.01
C ALA A 13 -21.80 12.91 1.46
N SER A 14 -22.04 11.95 2.32
CA SER A 14 -21.81 12.04 3.75
C SER A 14 -21.39 10.67 4.29
N TRP A 15 -20.83 10.63 5.48
CA TRP A 15 -20.49 9.40 6.19
C TRP A 15 -20.93 9.47 7.65
N SER A 16 -21.15 8.32 8.27
CA SER A 16 -21.37 8.17 9.69
C SER A 16 -20.54 6.99 10.22
N PRO A 17 -20.15 7.00 11.50
CA PRO A 17 -19.54 5.82 12.11
C PRO A 17 -20.45 4.60 11.97
N VAL A 18 -19.83 3.43 11.85
CA VAL A 18 -20.50 2.15 12.07
C VAL A 18 -20.29 1.81 13.54
N GLY A 19 -21.35 1.91 14.35
CA GLY A 19 -21.28 1.81 15.81
C GLY A 19 -21.13 3.17 16.51
N ASP A 20 -20.57 3.17 17.72
CA ASP A 20 -20.67 4.31 18.64
C ASP A 20 -19.64 5.43 18.39
N ARG A 21 -18.53 5.13 17.71
CA ARG A 21 -17.45 6.11 17.46
C ARG A 21 -16.76 5.91 16.11
N ALA A 22 -16.21 6.99 15.57
CA ALA A 22 -15.45 6.96 14.32
C ALA A 22 -14.03 6.38 14.53
N PRO A 23 -13.43 5.74 13.51
CA PRO A 23 -12.03 5.29 13.55
C PRO A 23 -11.00 6.41 13.42
N PHE A 24 -11.42 7.64 13.16
CA PHE A 24 -10.53 8.80 12.99
C PHE A 24 -11.25 10.11 13.30
N ALA A 25 -10.47 11.16 13.56
CA ALA A 25 -10.91 12.54 13.64
C ALA A 25 -10.35 13.37 12.46
N VAL A 26 -11.10 14.38 12.01
CA VAL A 26 -10.60 15.39 11.06
C VAL A 26 -9.96 16.51 11.86
N VAL A 27 -8.63 16.61 11.81
CA VAL A 27 -7.86 17.62 12.56
C VAL A 27 -7.77 18.93 11.77
N SER A 28 -7.60 18.84 10.45
CA SER A 28 -7.55 19.99 9.53
C SER A 28 -8.09 19.64 8.16
N GLY A 29 -8.64 20.62 7.46
CA GLY A 29 -9.20 20.48 6.11
C GLY A 29 -10.61 19.87 6.10
N SER A 30 -11.06 19.43 4.93
CA SER A 30 -12.38 18.81 4.75
C SER A 30 -12.28 17.67 3.73
N PRO A 31 -12.59 16.42 4.07
CA PRO A 31 -12.38 15.29 3.15
C PRO A 31 -13.39 15.22 1.99
N SER A 32 -12.93 14.70 0.85
CA SER A 32 -13.81 14.11 -0.17
C SER A 32 -14.05 12.62 0.11
N TYR A 33 -14.96 12.00 -0.62
CA TYR A 33 -15.22 10.56 -0.55
C TYR A 33 -13.97 9.72 -0.79
N ILE A 34 -13.23 10.01 -1.87
CA ILE A 34 -12.01 9.28 -2.23
C ILE A 34 -10.93 9.45 -1.16
N ASN A 35 -10.82 10.64 -0.54
CA ASN A 35 -9.87 10.84 0.56
C ASN A 35 -10.14 9.89 1.74
N ILE A 36 -11.41 9.64 2.08
CA ILE A 36 -11.74 8.68 3.15
C ILE A 36 -11.39 7.25 2.74
N LEU A 37 -11.64 6.86 1.48
CA LEU A 37 -11.26 5.53 1.00
C LEU A 37 -9.74 5.30 1.05
N ASP A 38 -8.95 6.25 0.55
CA ASP A 38 -7.49 6.18 0.58
C ASP A 38 -6.96 6.18 2.03
N ALA A 39 -7.49 7.04 2.89
CA ALA A 39 -7.09 7.12 4.29
C ALA A 39 -7.35 5.82 5.05
N LEU A 40 -8.55 5.25 4.93
CA LEU A 40 -8.92 4.05 5.68
C LEU A 40 -8.19 2.81 5.18
N ALA A 41 -7.96 2.69 3.86
CA ALA A 41 -7.17 1.59 3.30
C ALA A 41 -5.69 1.73 3.70
N GLY A 42 -5.12 2.94 3.58
CA GLY A 42 -3.74 3.21 3.98
C GLY A 42 -3.49 3.01 5.46
N TRP A 43 -4.40 3.47 6.33
CA TRP A 43 -4.30 3.26 7.77
C TRP A 43 -4.27 1.78 8.14
N GLN A 44 -5.18 0.98 7.57
CA GLN A 44 -5.22 -0.46 7.85
C GLN A 44 -3.94 -1.17 7.38
N LEU A 45 -3.42 -0.81 6.20
CA LEU A 45 -2.16 -1.34 5.68
C LEU A 45 -1.01 -1.06 6.65
N VAL A 46 -0.79 0.19 7.05
CA VAL A 46 0.35 0.54 7.90
C VAL A 46 0.21 0.02 9.34
N ARG A 47 -1.03 -0.15 9.82
CA ARG A 47 -1.31 -0.77 11.12
C ARG A 47 -0.97 -2.25 11.10
N GLU A 48 -1.38 -2.98 10.05
CA GLU A 48 -1.05 -4.40 9.92
C GLU A 48 0.46 -4.60 9.72
N ALA A 49 1.12 -3.76 8.92
CA ALA A 49 2.58 -3.79 8.78
C ALA A 49 3.30 -3.50 10.11
N LEU A 50 2.82 -2.55 10.91
CA LEU A 50 3.38 -2.31 12.25
C LEU A 50 3.24 -3.56 13.14
N GLN A 51 2.06 -4.19 13.16
CA GLN A 51 1.83 -5.39 13.96
C GLN A 51 2.71 -6.57 13.52
N ALA A 52 2.90 -6.73 12.20
CA ALA A 52 3.71 -7.80 11.62
C ALA A 52 5.22 -7.63 11.86
N PHE A 53 5.73 -6.40 11.74
CA PHE A 53 7.18 -6.16 11.71
C PHE A 53 7.73 -5.47 12.97
N GLY A 54 6.88 -4.85 13.80
CA GLY A 54 7.32 -4.05 14.95
C GLY A 54 8.12 -2.80 14.54
N LEU A 55 8.07 -2.40 13.26
CA LEU A 55 8.79 -1.26 12.70
C LEU A 55 7.80 -0.17 12.25
N PRO A 56 8.19 1.12 12.29
CA PRO A 56 7.42 2.15 11.63
C PRO A 56 7.18 1.83 10.17
N ALA A 57 5.95 2.03 9.72
CA ALA A 57 5.49 1.67 8.38
C ALA A 57 4.76 2.85 7.77
N ALA A 58 4.82 2.95 6.44
CA ALA A 58 4.15 3.99 5.69
C ALA A 58 3.61 3.46 4.37
N ALA A 59 2.57 4.12 3.87
CA ALA A 59 2.01 3.90 2.55
C ALA A 59 1.71 5.23 1.84
N SER A 60 1.93 5.23 0.54
CA SER A 60 1.50 6.27 -0.41
C SER A 60 0.30 5.71 -1.17
N PHE A 61 -0.89 6.24 -0.94
CA PHE A 61 -2.13 5.77 -1.59
C PHE A 61 -2.56 6.69 -2.73
N LYS A 62 -3.03 6.09 -3.83
CA LYS A 62 -3.64 6.81 -4.94
C LYS A 62 -4.74 5.96 -5.56
N HIS A 63 -5.94 6.51 -5.68
CA HIS A 63 -7.09 5.82 -6.28
C HIS A 63 -7.38 4.45 -5.63
N VAL A 64 -7.40 4.43 -4.29
CA VAL A 64 -7.77 3.29 -3.45
C VAL A 64 -6.86 2.08 -3.64
N SER A 65 -5.60 2.33 -3.98
CA SER A 65 -4.52 1.35 -4.02
C SER A 65 -3.20 2.01 -3.60
N PRO A 66 -2.29 1.27 -2.95
CA PRO A 66 -0.95 1.78 -2.66
C PRO A 66 -0.19 2.00 -3.97
N ALA A 67 0.32 3.22 -4.19
CA ALA A 67 1.40 3.49 -5.13
C ALA A 67 2.72 2.92 -4.62
N GLY A 68 2.87 2.81 -3.30
CA GLY A 68 3.93 2.06 -2.63
C GLY A 68 3.70 1.98 -1.12
N ALA A 69 4.40 1.06 -0.48
CA ALA A 69 4.37 0.85 0.96
C ALA A 69 5.70 0.26 1.42
N ALA A 70 6.13 0.60 2.63
CA ALA A 70 7.39 0.14 3.17
C ALA A 70 7.39 0.17 4.70
N VAL A 71 8.25 -0.66 5.29
CA VAL A 71 8.72 -0.47 6.67
C VAL A 71 9.97 0.40 6.70
N ALA A 72 10.27 0.97 7.85
CA ALA A 72 11.46 1.77 8.09
C ALA A 72 12.72 0.96 7.76
N GLY A 73 13.66 1.59 7.06
CA GLY A 73 14.91 0.96 6.66
C GLY A 73 15.91 1.94 6.05
N PRO A 74 16.96 1.46 5.39
CA PRO A 74 17.94 2.34 4.75
C PRO A 74 17.30 3.22 3.66
N VAL A 75 17.68 4.50 3.63
CA VAL A 75 17.35 5.42 2.54
C VAL A 75 18.61 5.61 1.70
N ASP A 76 18.61 5.00 0.51
CA ASP A 76 19.73 5.04 -0.43
C ASP A 76 19.95 6.45 -1.05
N SER A 77 21.06 6.60 -1.77
CA SER A 77 21.45 7.88 -2.39
C SER A 77 20.45 8.39 -3.43
N VAL A 78 19.74 7.50 -4.13
CA VAL A 78 18.72 7.85 -5.13
C VAL A 78 17.51 8.46 -4.44
N MET A 79 17.05 7.85 -3.35
CA MET A 79 15.96 8.39 -2.53
C MET A 79 16.35 9.73 -1.91
N ARG A 80 17.54 9.82 -1.30
CA ARG A 80 18.07 11.07 -0.72
C ARG A 80 18.09 12.21 -1.76
N SER A 81 18.57 11.92 -2.97
CA SER A 81 18.57 12.88 -4.08
C SER A 81 17.16 13.26 -4.54
N THR A 82 16.30 12.26 -4.76
CA THR A 82 14.92 12.44 -5.25
C THR A 82 14.09 13.31 -4.32
N PHE A 83 14.17 13.08 -3.01
CA PHE A 83 13.38 13.79 -2.00
C PHE A 83 14.13 14.93 -1.32
N LYS A 84 15.41 15.14 -1.67
CA LYS A 84 16.30 16.16 -1.09
C LYS A 84 16.26 16.08 0.43
N VAL A 85 16.65 14.91 0.94
CA VAL A 85 16.75 14.57 2.36
C VAL A 85 18.11 13.96 2.63
N ASP A 86 18.61 14.13 3.85
CA ASP A 86 19.84 13.49 4.33
C ASP A 86 19.50 12.14 4.99
N GLU A 87 20.19 11.80 6.08
CA GLU A 87 19.70 10.77 6.99
C GLU A 87 18.42 11.25 7.67
N VAL A 88 17.47 10.34 7.83
CA VAL A 88 16.13 10.66 8.31
C VAL A 88 15.69 9.68 9.39
N GLY A 89 14.79 10.12 10.26
CA GLY A 89 14.15 9.29 11.27
C GLY A 89 13.33 8.14 10.67
N PRO A 90 12.92 7.16 11.48
CA PRO A 90 12.36 5.91 10.98
C PRO A 90 10.99 6.09 10.31
N VAL A 91 10.15 7.03 10.76
CA VAL A 91 8.84 7.31 10.14
C VAL A 91 9.03 7.95 8.75
N THR A 92 9.91 8.95 8.67
CA THR A 92 10.28 9.59 7.39
C THR A 92 10.94 8.61 6.44
N SER A 93 11.82 7.75 6.93
CA SER A 93 12.44 6.67 6.15
C SER A 93 11.37 5.77 5.53
N ALA A 94 10.43 5.26 6.34
CA ALA A 94 9.35 4.40 5.84
C ALA A 94 8.54 5.12 4.74
N TYR A 95 8.20 6.39 4.93
CA TYR A 95 7.43 7.15 3.94
C TYR A 95 8.22 7.46 2.66
N VAL A 96 9.49 7.85 2.78
CA VAL A 96 10.37 8.08 1.63
C VAL A 96 10.49 6.81 0.79
N ARG A 97 10.69 5.66 1.44
CA ARG A 97 10.73 4.34 0.79
C ARG A 97 9.40 4.03 0.10
N ALA A 98 8.27 4.14 0.80
CA ALA A 98 6.94 3.93 0.23
C ALA A 98 6.68 4.82 -1.00
N ARG A 99 7.02 6.11 -0.93
CA ARG A 99 6.83 7.06 -2.03
C ARG A 99 7.79 6.83 -3.20
N ASP A 100 8.98 6.32 -2.92
CA ASP A 100 9.99 6.04 -3.95
C ASP A 100 9.59 4.89 -4.88
N ALA A 101 8.68 4.00 -4.48
CA ALA A 101 8.22 2.89 -5.31
C ALA A 101 7.81 3.36 -6.71
N ASP A 102 6.95 4.37 -6.75
CA ASP A 102 6.52 5.06 -7.96
C ASP A 102 6.23 6.54 -7.62
N PRO A 103 7.23 7.44 -7.73
CA PRO A 103 7.06 8.85 -7.41
C PRO A 103 6.03 9.55 -8.29
N LYS A 104 5.80 9.02 -9.50
CA LYS A 104 4.84 9.56 -10.48
C LYS A 104 3.41 9.24 -10.04
N SER A 105 3.13 7.97 -9.71
CA SER A 105 1.83 7.57 -9.15
C SER A 105 1.57 8.24 -7.80
N SER A 106 2.61 8.51 -7.01
CA SER A 106 2.50 9.20 -5.71
C SER A 106 2.24 10.71 -5.82
N TYR A 107 2.11 11.28 -7.02
CA TYR A 107 1.76 12.70 -7.17
C TYR A 107 0.34 12.97 -6.69
N GLY A 108 0.20 13.70 -5.58
CA GLY A 108 -1.08 13.92 -4.91
C GLY A 108 -1.59 12.65 -4.22
N ASP A 109 -0.70 11.85 -3.64
CA ASP A 109 -1.03 10.70 -2.80
C ASP A 109 -1.75 11.11 -1.52
N PHE A 110 -2.41 10.13 -0.90
CA PHE A 110 -2.81 10.17 0.48
C PHE A 110 -1.79 9.41 1.32
N VAL A 111 -1.18 10.11 2.28
CA VAL A 111 -0.13 9.54 3.11
C VAL A 111 -0.75 8.79 4.28
N ALA A 112 -0.27 7.58 4.57
CA ALA A 112 -0.56 6.89 5.82
C ALA A 112 0.74 6.52 6.52
N VAL A 113 0.82 6.74 7.83
CA VAL A 113 1.96 6.33 8.66
C VAL A 113 1.49 5.68 9.96
N SER A 114 2.22 4.68 10.43
CA SER A 114 1.85 3.91 11.64
C SER A 114 2.24 4.56 12.96
N HIS A 115 2.92 5.71 12.92
CA HIS A 115 3.47 6.42 14.08
C HIS A 115 3.12 7.91 14.04
N PRO A 116 3.19 8.61 15.19
CA PRO A 116 3.00 10.05 15.23
C PRO A 116 3.91 10.78 14.25
N VAL A 117 3.39 11.84 13.63
CA VAL A 117 4.13 12.64 12.66
C VAL A 117 4.96 13.69 13.39
N ASP A 118 6.27 13.64 13.18
CA ASP A 118 7.24 14.60 13.71
C ASP A 118 7.45 15.80 12.76
N ALA A 119 8.25 16.77 13.22
CA ALA A 119 8.60 17.95 12.44
C ALA A 119 9.40 17.62 11.16
N GLU A 120 10.15 16.52 11.15
CA GLU A 120 10.96 16.08 10.01
C GLU A 120 10.07 15.65 8.84
N LEU A 121 9.16 14.70 9.09
CA LEU A 121 8.21 14.23 8.08
C LEU A 121 7.30 15.38 7.64
N ALA A 122 6.84 16.22 8.57
CA ALA A 122 6.01 17.37 8.23
C ALA A 122 6.74 18.36 7.29
N GLY A 123 8.03 18.62 7.55
CA GLY A 123 8.88 19.45 6.71
C GLY A 123 9.07 18.87 5.30
N LEU A 124 9.20 17.56 5.18
CA LEU A 124 9.22 16.86 3.89
C LEU A 124 7.89 17.02 3.15
N LEU A 125 6.77 16.70 3.79
CA LEU A 125 5.43 16.75 3.18
C LEU A 125 5.03 18.15 2.70
N LYS A 126 5.51 19.20 3.37
CA LYS A 126 5.32 20.60 2.95
C LYS A 126 5.83 20.85 1.52
N ARG A 127 6.94 20.21 1.14
CA ARG A 127 7.61 20.37 -0.17
C ARG A 127 7.02 19.47 -1.26
N LEU A 128 6.44 18.33 -0.89
CA LEU A 128 5.90 17.34 -1.83
C LEU A 128 4.50 17.72 -2.32
N VAL A 129 3.98 17.07 -3.35
CA VAL A 129 2.56 17.16 -3.70
C VAL A 129 1.86 15.91 -3.17
N CYS A 130 1.04 16.12 -2.14
CA CYS A 130 0.18 15.13 -1.49
C CYS A 130 -1.16 15.79 -1.14
N ASP A 131 -2.22 14.99 -1.05
CA ASP A 131 -3.60 15.43 -0.85
C ASP A 131 -4.04 15.42 0.61
N GLY A 132 -3.43 14.55 1.43
CA GLY A 132 -3.68 14.48 2.86
C GLY A 132 -2.77 13.49 3.56
N ILE A 133 -2.93 13.38 4.87
CA ILE A 133 -2.24 12.40 5.72
C ILE A 133 -3.19 11.84 6.79
N ILE A 134 -3.03 10.55 7.09
CA ILE A 134 -3.58 9.89 8.28
C ILE A 134 -2.45 9.29 9.12
N ALA A 135 -2.50 9.54 10.43
CA ALA A 135 -1.52 9.06 11.41
C ALA A 135 -2.21 8.87 12.78
N PRO A 136 -1.64 8.10 13.73
CA PRO A 136 -2.22 7.94 15.05
C PRO A 136 -2.03 9.17 15.97
N GLY A 137 -1.29 10.19 15.50
CA GLY A 137 -1.02 11.41 16.26
C GLY A 137 -0.04 12.34 15.54
N TYR A 138 0.19 13.49 16.14
CA TYR A 138 1.05 14.54 15.62
C TYR A 138 1.79 15.23 16.77
N ASP A 139 3.08 15.48 16.60
CA ASP A 139 3.85 16.24 17.60
C ASP A 139 3.36 17.69 17.71
N GLU A 140 3.74 18.34 18.81
CA GLU A 140 3.36 19.74 19.06
C GLU A 140 3.76 20.65 17.89
N GLY A 141 2.80 21.46 17.42
CA GLY A 141 3.00 22.39 16.30
C GLY A 141 2.99 21.77 14.90
N VAL A 142 3.10 20.45 14.76
CA VAL A 142 3.14 19.77 13.44
C VAL A 142 1.85 19.98 12.65
N VAL A 143 0.69 19.89 13.32
CA VAL A 143 -0.62 20.11 12.69
C VAL A 143 -0.67 21.49 12.02
N GLY A 144 -0.15 22.55 12.66
CA GLY A 144 -0.14 23.90 12.10
C GLY A 144 0.71 24.00 10.83
N VAL A 145 1.86 23.32 10.80
CA VAL A 145 2.74 23.24 9.62
C VAL A 145 2.02 22.55 8.45
N LEU A 146 1.38 21.42 8.71
CA LEU A 146 0.66 20.65 7.70
C LEU A 146 -0.59 21.39 7.22
N ALA A 147 -1.38 21.96 8.12
CA ALA A 147 -2.61 22.69 7.81
C ALA A 147 -2.36 23.88 6.87
N ALA A 148 -1.22 24.56 6.98
CA ALA A 148 -0.87 25.68 6.09
C ALA A 148 -0.67 25.27 4.61
N LYS A 149 -0.43 23.98 4.34
CA LYS A 149 -0.23 23.46 2.99
C LYS A 149 -1.53 23.54 2.17
N LYS A 150 -1.39 23.59 0.84
CA LYS A 150 -2.52 23.75 -0.11
C LYS A 150 -3.41 24.95 0.25
N ARG A 151 -2.80 26.07 0.65
CA ARG A 151 -3.51 27.31 1.03
C ARG A 151 -4.52 27.09 2.16
N GLY A 152 -4.18 26.29 3.17
CA GLY A 152 -5.07 26.00 4.30
C GLY A 152 -5.99 24.79 4.10
N SER A 153 -5.92 24.09 2.97
CA SER A 153 -6.85 23.01 2.61
C SER A 153 -6.26 21.61 2.71
N PHE A 154 -5.02 21.47 3.18
CA PHE A 154 -4.41 20.15 3.35
C PHE A 154 -5.12 19.37 4.45
N LEU A 155 -5.45 18.12 4.13
CA LEU A 155 -6.24 17.25 4.98
C LEU A 155 -5.34 16.52 5.97
N VAL A 156 -5.65 16.66 7.26
CA VAL A 156 -4.94 16.01 8.36
C VAL A 156 -5.95 15.20 9.15
N LEU A 157 -5.76 13.88 9.20
CA LEU A 157 -6.64 12.94 9.89
C LEU A 157 -5.87 12.24 11.02
N GLU A 158 -6.46 12.21 12.20
CA GLU A 158 -5.90 11.46 13.33
C GLU A 158 -6.67 10.15 13.49
N ALA A 159 -5.99 9.01 13.32
CA ALA A 159 -6.57 7.70 13.50
C ALA A 159 -6.61 7.31 14.98
N ASP A 160 -7.71 6.67 15.41
CA ASP A 160 -7.76 6.02 16.71
C ASP A 160 -7.07 4.64 16.61
N ALA A 161 -5.86 4.55 17.15
CA ALA A 161 -5.09 3.31 17.15
C ALA A 161 -5.74 2.15 17.93
N THR A 162 -6.68 2.45 18.82
CA THR A 162 -7.42 1.46 19.62
C THR A 162 -8.72 1.01 18.97
N TYR A 163 -9.11 1.61 17.85
CA TYR A 163 -10.35 1.27 17.18
C TYR A 163 -10.24 -0.09 16.49
N GLU A 164 -11.22 -0.96 16.72
CA GLU A 164 -11.40 -2.19 15.96
C GLU A 164 -12.71 -2.16 15.15
N PRO A 165 -12.67 -2.42 13.83
CA PRO A 165 -13.88 -2.42 13.02
C PRO A 165 -14.75 -3.65 13.29
N PRO A 166 -16.07 -3.55 13.10
CA PRO A 166 -17.00 -4.69 13.19
C PRO A 166 -16.56 -5.86 12.32
N ALA A 167 -16.82 -7.10 12.76
CA ALA A 167 -16.47 -8.33 12.03
C ALA A 167 -17.20 -8.51 10.68
N THR A 168 -18.24 -7.71 10.43
CA THR A 168 -19.04 -7.74 9.21
C THR A 168 -19.05 -6.35 8.58
N GLU A 169 -18.93 -6.29 7.26
CA GLU A 169 -19.04 -5.08 6.47
C GLU A 169 -20.18 -5.18 5.46
N THR A 170 -20.61 -4.03 4.95
CA THR A 170 -21.74 -3.95 4.02
C THR A 170 -21.50 -2.87 2.99
N ARG A 171 -21.85 -3.15 1.74
CA ARG A 171 -21.85 -2.18 0.63
C ARG A 171 -23.12 -2.28 -0.20
N GLU A 172 -23.56 -1.16 -0.75
CA GLU A 172 -24.73 -1.10 -1.63
C GLU A 172 -24.29 -0.93 -3.08
N VAL A 173 -24.76 -1.80 -3.96
CA VAL A 173 -24.43 -1.80 -5.39
C VAL A 173 -25.72 -1.99 -6.18
N TYR A 174 -26.07 -1.00 -7.01
CA TYR A 174 -27.24 -1.04 -7.88
C TYR A 174 -28.55 -1.45 -7.16
N GLY A 175 -28.77 -0.91 -5.96
CA GLY A 175 -29.95 -1.20 -5.15
C GLY A 175 -29.91 -2.52 -4.36
N VAL A 176 -28.81 -3.28 -4.45
CA VAL A 176 -28.58 -4.50 -3.67
C VAL A 176 -27.60 -4.24 -2.54
N ARG A 177 -27.93 -4.72 -1.34
CA ARG A 177 -27.04 -4.71 -0.19
C ARG A 177 -26.25 -6.02 -0.15
N LEU A 178 -24.92 -5.91 -0.25
CA LEU A 178 -23.98 -7.02 -0.10
C LEU A 178 -23.38 -6.96 1.30
N THR A 179 -23.44 -8.05 2.05
CA THR A 179 -22.94 -8.16 3.42
C THR A 179 -21.99 -9.35 3.51
N GLN A 180 -20.83 -9.15 4.11
CA GLN A 180 -19.80 -10.18 4.24
C GLN A 180 -18.99 -10.01 5.53
N GLU A 181 -18.26 -11.04 5.93
CA GLU A 181 -17.18 -10.90 6.90
C GLU A 181 -16.03 -10.09 6.29
N ARG A 182 -15.39 -9.23 7.10
CA ARG A 182 -14.19 -8.49 6.67
C ARG A 182 -13.01 -9.44 6.52
N ASP A 183 -12.10 -9.15 5.59
CA ASP A 183 -10.84 -9.90 5.49
C ASP A 183 -9.97 -9.62 6.72
N ALA A 184 -9.82 -10.64 7.56
CA ALA A 184 -8.97 -10.67 8.74
C ALA A 184 -8.17 -11.99 8.81
N ALA A 185 -8.00 -12.67 7.67
CA ALA A 185 -7.29 -13.95 7.63
C ALA A 185 -5.83 -13.78 8.10
N PRO A 186 -5.28 -14.70 8.91
CA PRO A 186 -3.87 -14.62 9.30
C PRO A 186 -2.96 -14.85 8.09
N LEU A 187 -1.86 -14.10 8.01
CA LEU A 187 -0.82 -14.27 6.99
C LEU A 187 0.40 -14.93 7.64
N ASP A 188 0.51 -16.26 7.51
CA ASP A 188 1.64 -17.03 8.04
C ASP A 188 2.83 -17.00 7.08
N LEU A 189 3.44 -15.83 6.97
CA LEU A 189 4.60 -15.53 6.13
C LEU A 189 5.62 -14.72 6.93
N ASN A 190 6.81 -14.51 6.36
CA ASN A 190 7.81 -13.63 6.93
C ASN A 190 8.47 -12.74 5.85
N GLY A 191 9.26 -11.77 6.30
CA GLY A 191 10.07 -10.92 5.43
C GLY A 191 9.26 -10.22 4.34
N ASP A 192 9.82 -10.16 3.14
CA ASP A 192 9.24 -9.44 2.00
C ASP A 192 7.95 -10.09 1.48
N LEU A 193 7.78 -11.41 1.59
CA LEU A 193 6.52 -12.07 1.23
C LEU A 193 5.39 -11.64 2.15
N LEU A 194 5.63 -11.52 3.46
CA LEU A 194 4.63 -11.01 4.40
C LEU A 194 4.24 -9.57 4.07
N LEU A 195 5.21 -8.69 3.84
CA LEU A 195 4.93 -7.30 3.46
C LEU A 195 4.14 -7.24 2.15
N GLY A 196 4.53 -8.05 1.15
CA GLY A 196 3.84 -8.12 -0.13
C GLY A 196 2.39 -8.59 -0.01
N SER A 197 2.10 -9.55 0.87
CA SER A 197 0.74 -10.02 1.16
C SER A 197 -0.10 -8.95 1.86
N ILE A 198 0.47 -8.21 2.81
CA ILE A 198 -0.22 -7.07 3.44
C ILE A 198 -0.55 -6.01 2.38
N VAL A 199 0.40 -5.67 1.51
CA VAL A 199 0.16 -4.72 0.41
C VAL A 199 -0.91 -5.22 -0.55
N ALA A 200 -0.87 -6.50 -0.93
CA ALA A 200 -1.85 -7.11 -1.84
C ALA A 200 -3.28 -7.05 -1.26
N ARG A 201 -3.47 -7.34 0.04
CA ARG A 201 -4.77 -7.26 0.73
C ARG A 201 -5.46 -5.89 0.60
N TYR A 202 -4.68 -4.81 0.49
CA TYR A 202 -5.18 -3.43 0.41
C TYR A 202 -5.08 -2.82 -0.99
N THR A 203 -4.83 -3.64 -2.03
CA THR A 203 -4.74 -3.21 -3.43
C THR A 203 -5.92 -3.75 -4.23
N GLN A 204 -6.50 -2.93 -5.12
CA GLN A 204 -7.63 -3.34 -5.96
C GLN A 204 -7.26 -4.53 -6.86
N SER A 205 -8.08 -5.58 -6.86
CA SER A 205 -7.80 -6.83 -7.57
C SER A 205 -8.08 -6.75 -9.08
N ASN A 206 -7.39 -7.56 -9.90
CA ASN A 206 -6.31 -8.48 -9.49
C ASN A 206 -4.98 -7.76 -9.30
N THR A 207 -4.22 -8.23 -8.31
CA THR A 207 -2.97 -7.60 -7.85
C THR A 207 -1.78 -8.55 -7.88
N VAL A 208 -0.62 -8.01 -8.30
CA VAL A 208 0.70 -8.59 -8.07
C VAL A 208 1.60 -7.53 -7.44
N VAL A 209 2.37 -7.90 -6.42
CA VAL A 209 3.28 -7.03 -5.67
C VAL A 209 4.69 -7.59 -5.75
N MET A 210 5.64 -6.77 -6.19
CA MET A 210 7.08 -7.01 -6.14
C MET A 210 7.66 -6.28 -4.93
N VAL A 211 8.37 -6.99 -4.07
CA VAL A 211 8.91 -6.48 -2.81
C VAL A 211 10.40 -6.78 -2.76
N LYS A 212 11.17 -5.80 -2.26
CA LYS A 212 12.58 -5.96 -1.97
C LYS A 212 12.97 -5.13 -0.75
N ASP A 213 13.71 -5.76 0.16
CA ASP A 213 14.34 -5.13 1.33
C ASP A 213 13.34 -4.39 2.23
N GLY A 214 12.13 -4.89 2.42
CA GLY A 214 11.08 -4.26 3.24
C GLY A 214 10.35 -3.11 2.55
N MET A 215 10.26 -3.12 1.22
CA MET A 215 9.59 -2.10 0.42
C MET A 215 8.91 -2.74 -0.80
N ALA A 216 7.65 -2.37 -1.08
CA ALA A 216 7.01 -2.68 -2.35
C ALA A 216 7.65 -1.82 -3.45
N ILE A 217 8.34 -2.44 -4.39
CA ILE A 217 9.09 -1.79 -5.48
C ILE A 217 8.33 -1.82 -6.81
N GLY A 218 7.28 -2.62 -6.92
CA GLY A 218 6.41 -2.68 -8.10
C GLY A 218 5.03 -3.22 -7.73
N ILE A 219 3.96 -2.52 -8.11
CA ILE A 219 2.59 -2.91 -7.79
C ILE A 219 1.74 -2.83 -9.05
N GLY A 220 1.16 -3.97 -9.45
CA GLY A 220 0.09 -4.03 -10.43
C GLY A 220 -1.26 -4.13 -9.73
N ALA A 221 -2.20 -3.26 -10.09
CA ALA A 221 -3.51 -3.14 -9.43
C ALA A 221 -4.63 -3.05 -10.47
N GLY A 222 -5.79 -3.62 -10.16
CA GLY A 222 -7.01 -3.53 -10.95
C GLY A 222 -6.94 -4.26 -12.30
N GLN A 223 -6.01 -5.20 -12.46
CA GLN A 223 -5.81 -5.91 -13.73
C GLN A 223 -6.74 -7.11 -13.84
N GLN A 224 -7.02 -7.54 -15.07
CA GLN A 224 -7.97 -8.62 -15.37
C GLN A 224 -7.26 -9.94 -15.70
N SER A 225 -6.04 -9.86 -16.23
CA SER A 225 -5.18 -10.98 -16.59
C SER A 225 -4.03 -11.10 -15.61
N ARG A 226 -3.78 -12.31 -15.10
CA ARG A 226 -2.76 -12.54 -14.07
C ARG A 226 -1.35 -12.27 -14.58
N VAL A 227 -1.00 -12.77 -15.77
CA VAL A 227 0.33 -12.58 -16.38
C VAL A 227 0.56 -11.13 -16.78
N ASP A 228 -0.48 -10.40 -17.22
CA ASP A 228 -0.34 -8.97 -17.52
C ASP A 228 -0.16 -8.14 -16.25
N CYS A 229 -0.80 -8.55 -15.13
CA CYS A 229 -0.55 -7.96 -13.83
C CYS A 229 0.89 -8.21 -13.36
N THR A 230 1.39 -9.44 -13.53
CA THR A 230 2.79 -9.81 -13.24
C THR A 230 3.77 -8.97 -14.04
N ARG A 231 3.56 -8.84 -15.36
CA ARG A 231 4.38 -8.00 -16.23
C ARG A 231 4.36 -6.55 -15.80
N LEU A 232 3.18 -5.98 -15.55
CA LEU A 232 3.05 -4.58 -15.15
C LEU A 232 3.74 -4.29 -13.80
N ALA A 233 3.60 -5.19 -12.82
CA ALA A 233 4.28 -5.07 -11.53
C ALA A 233 5.80 -5.22 -11.67
N GLY A 234 6.25 -6.18 -12.50
CA GLY A 234 7.66 -6.42 -12.81
C GLY A 234 8.32 -5.24 -13.52
N GLU A 235 7.68 -4.68 -14.55
CA GLU A 235 8.17 -3.49 -15.27
C GLU A 235 8.35 -2.29 -14.33
N LYS A 236 7.43 -2.09 -13.38
CA LYS A 236 7.59 -1.06 -12.34
C LYS A 236 8.78 -1.33 -11.43
N ALA A 237 8.99 -2.58 -11.00
CA ALA A 237 10.16 -2.97 -10.21
C ALA A 237 11.47 -2.74 -10.98
N SER A 238 11.50 -3.07 -12.27
CA SER A 238 12.65 -2.80 -13.15
C SER A 238 12.90 -1.31 -13.33
N LEU A 239 11.86 -0.48 -13.48
CA LEU A 239 12.00 0.98 -13.55
C LEU A 239 12.48 1.58 -12.21
N TRP A 240 12.02 1.02 -11.08
CA TRP A 240 12.52 1.40 -9.77
C TRP A 240 14.01 1.10 -9.64
N TRP A 241 14.46 -0.05 -10.14
CA TRP A 241 15.86 -0.48 -10.10
C TRP A 241 16.75 0.27 -11.09
N SER A 242 16.25 0.62 -12.28
CA SER A 242 17.02 1.34 -13.29
C SER A 242 17.44 2.75 -12.84
N ARG A 243 16.78 3.31 -11.82
CA ARG A 243 17.19 4.56 -11.17
C ARG A 243 18.43 4.39 -10.27
N ARG A 244 18.80 3.15 -9.91
CA ARG A 244 19.86 2.80 -8.96
C ARG A 244 21.05 2.14 -9.63
N SER A 245 20.79 1.22 -10.56
CA SER A 245 21.81 0.38 -11.15
C SER A 245 21.48 0.01 -12.59
N SER A 246 22.51 -0.23 -13.39
CA SER A 246 22.43 -0.89 -14.70
C SER A 246 22.56 -2.41 -14.61
N GLU A 247 22.95 -2.94 -13.46
CA GLU A 247 23.04 -4.39 -13.22
C GLU A 247 21.65 -5.02 -13.20
N PRO A 248 21.53 -6.33 -13.48
CA PRO A 248 20.27 -7.05 -13.32
C PRO A 248 19.71 -6.93 -11.89
N LEU A 249 18.40 -6.76 -11.78
CA LEU A 249 17.69 -6.82 -10.50
C LEU A 249 17.66 -8.28 -10.01
N THR A 250 17.92 -8.51 -8.73
CA THR A 250 17.90 -9.84 -8.08
C THR A 250 17.34 -9.75 -6.66
N GLY A 251 17.04 -10.90 -6.03
CA GLY A 251 16.53 -10.98 -4.67
C GLY A 251 15.18 -10.28 -4.49
N VAL A 252 14.25 -10.47 -5.43
CA VAL A 252 12.89 -9.93 -5.36
C VAL A 252 11.93 -11.00 -4.85
N SER A 253 11.02 -10.60 -3.98
CA SER A 253 9.86 -11.40 -3.60
C SER A 253 8.63 -10.95 -4.38
N MET A 254 7.89 -11.88 -4.96
CA MET A 254 6.62 -11.62 -5.64
C MET A 254 5.45 -12.21 -4.84
N VAL A 255 4.37 -11.44 -4.71
CA VAL A 255 3.11 -11.90 -4.13
C VAL A 255 1.97 -11.71 -5.12
N SER A 256 1.17 -12.75 -5.31
CA SER A 256 -0.07 -12.70 -6.08
C SER A 256 -1.29 -12.84 -5.16
N ASP A 257 -2.27 -11.95 -5.31
CA ASP A 257 -3.51 -11.99 -4.49
C ASP A 257 -4.40 -13.21 -4.78
N GLY A 258 -4.17 -13.88 -5.92
CA GLY A 258 -4.87 -15.07 -6.39
C GLY A 258 -3.90 -16.11 -6.96
N ALA A 259 -4.39 -17.33 -7.18
CA ALA A 259 -3.58 -18.40 -7.74
C ALA A 259 -3.01 -18.04 -9.12
N LEU A 260 -1.79 -18.46 -9.39
CA LEU A 260 -1.14 -18.40 -10.69
C LEU A 260 -1.76 -19.47 -11.59
N PRO A 261 -2.39 -19.07 -12.70
CA PRO A 261 -3.10 -20.01 -13.55
C PRO A 261 -2.16 -20.85 -14.42
N PHE A 262 -0.99 -20.32 -14.79
CA PHE A 262 -0.04 -20.94 -15.72
C PHE A 262 1.41 -20.58 -15.36
N ALA A 263 2.37 -21.35 -15.91
CA ALA A 263 3.81 -21.16 -15.74
C ALA A 263 4.34 -19.83 -16.30
N ASP A 264 3.63 -19.20 -17.25
CA ASP A 264 3.97 -17.92 -17.87
C ASP A 264 4.19 -16.79 -16.84
N ASN A 265 3.51 -16.85 -15.69
CA ASN A 265 3.69 -15.93 -14.59
C ASN A 265 5.06 -16.10 -13.91
N VAL A 266 5.52 -17.33 -13.77
CA VAL A 266 6.84 -17.65 -13.20
C VAL A 266 7.93 -17.22 -14.17
N GLU A 267 7.75 -17.51 -15.46
CA GLU A 267 8.68 -17.09 -16.51
C GLU A 267 8.80 -15.57 -16.59
N GLU A 268 7.69 -14.85 -16.48
CA GLU A 268 7.70 -13.39 -16.43
C GLU A 268 8.36 -12.87 -15.15
N ALA A 269 8.00 -13.43 -13.98
CA ALA A 269 8.59 -13.06 -12.70
C ALA A 269 10.13 -13.21 -12.70
N ALA A 270 10.65 -14.30 -13.28
CA ALA A 270 12.08 -14.57 -13.38
C ALA A 270 12.85 -13.45 -14.14
N ARG A 271 12.22 -12.79 -15.12
CA ARG A 271 12.83 -11.66 -15.86
C ARG A 271 13.07 -10.43 -14.99
N HIS A 272 12.38 -10.34 -13.86
CA HIS A 272 12.43 -9.21 -12.93
C HIS A 272 13.18 -9.55 -11.63
N GLY A 273 13.99 -10.61 -11.62
CA GLY A 273 14.85 -10.95 -10.48
C GLY A 273 14.12 -11.59 -9.31
N VAL A 274 12.94 -12.17 -9.56
CA VAL A 274 12.16 -12.85 -8.53
C VAL A 274 12.84 -14.16 -8.14
N GLU A 275 13.02 -14.35 -6.83
CA GLU A 275 13.61 -15.55 -6.21
C GLU A 275 12.61 -16.25 -5.28
N TRP A 276 11.59 -15.53 -4.81
CA TRP A 276 10.52 -16.07 -3.96
C TRP A 276 9.15 -15.64 -4.46
N ILE A 277 8.20 -16.57 -4.48
CA ILE A 277 6.79 -16.33 -4.84
C ILE A 277 5.88 -16.78 -3.71
N ALA A 278 4.90 -15.96 -3.34
CA ALA A 278 3.74 -16.39 -2.56
C ALA A 278 2.43 -16.24 -3.34
N GLU A 279 1.60 -17.28 -3.30
CA GLU A 279 0.24 -17.32 -3.85
C GLU A 279 -0.68 -18.13 -2.93
N PRO A 280 -2.01 -18.01 -3.03
CA PRO A 280 -2.92 -18.87 -2.27
C PRO A 280 -2.85 -20.37 -2.63
N GLY A 281 -2.41 -20.72 -3.84
CA GLY A 281 -2.58 -22.05 -4.41
C GLY A 281 -4.01 -22.33 -4.88
N GLY A 282 -4.29 -23.57 -5.26
CA GLY A 282 -5.63 -24.01 -5.73
C GLY A 282 -5.85 -23.92 -7.24
N SER A 283 -4.81 -23.66 -8.03
CA SER A 283 -4.87 -23.82 -9.49
C SER A 283 -4.92 -25.30 -9.87
N ILE A 284 -5.72 -25.66 -10.87
CA ILE A 284 -5.70 -27.02 -11.45
C ILE A 284 -4.33 -27.35 -12.09
N ARG A 285 -3.51 -26.33 -12.33
CA ARG A 285 -2.15 -26.41 -12.90
C ARG A 285 -1.06 -26.13 -11.87
N SER A 286 -1.33 -26.24 -10.56
CA SER A 286 -0.31 -25.98 -9.53
C SER A 286 0.97 -26.82 -9.73
N ALA A 287 0.89 -28.04 -10.25
CA ALA A 287 2.09 -28.84 -10.57
C ALA A 287 2.94 -28.24 -11.71
N GLU A 288 2.30 -27.63 -12.71
CA GLU A 288 2.99 -26.95 -13.83
C GLU A 288 3.69 -25.68 -13.32
N VAL A 289 3.03 -24.92 -12.45
CA VAL A 289 3.61 -23.73 -11.80
C VAL A 289 4.78 -24.10 -10.90
N GLN A 290 4.65 -25.15 -10.08
CA GLN A 290 5.74 -25.64 -9.23
C GLN A 290 6.95 -26.07 -10.06
N ALA A 291 6.73 -26.85 -11.13
CA ALA A 291 7.82 -27.27 -12.02
C ALA A 291 8.53 -26.08 -12.69
N ALA A 292 7.80 -25.03 -13.07
CA ALA A 292 8.38 -23.80 -13.61
C ALA A 292 9.21 -23.06 -12.55
N CYS A 293 8.74 -23.00 -11.30
CA CYS A 293 9.49 -22.42 -10.19
C CYS A 293 10.80 -23.20 -9.94
N ASP A 294 10.72 -24.53 -9.87
CA ASP A 294 11.90 -25.39 -9.68
C ASP A 294 12.93 -25.19 -10.80
N ALA A 295 12.47 -25.11 -12.06
CA ALA A 295 13.33 -24.87 -13.22
C ALA A 295 13.98 -23.49 -13.21
N ALA A 296 13.29 -22.48 -12.68
CA ALA A 296 13.80 -21.11 -12.55
C ALA A 296 14.63 -20.88 -11.27
N GLY A 297 14.69 -21.86 -10.35
CA GLY A 297 15.32 -21.70 -9.04
C GLY A 297 14.53 -20.78 -8.08
N ILE A 298 13.23 -20.65 -8.29
CA ILE A 298 12.33 -19.79 -7.51
C ILE A 298 11.65 -20.61 -6.42
N SER A 299 11.67 -20.13 -5.19
CA SER A 299 10.96 -20.75 -4.08
C SER A 299 9.48 -20.37 -4.10
N LEU A 300 8.58 -21.34 -4.23
CA LEU A 300 7.12 -21.14 -4.22
C LEU A 300 6.52 -21.44 -2.85
N THR A 301 5.74 -20.52 -2.30
CA THR A 301 4.98 -20.68 -1.04
C THR A 301 3.49 -20.59 -1.33
N GLN A 302 2.73 -21.62 -0.96
CA GLN A 302 1.27 -21.62 -1.04
C GLN A 302 0.66 -21.27 0.32
N THR A 303 -0.02 -20.13 0.40
CA THR A 303 -0.51 -19.55 1.66
C THR A 303 -1.87 -20.08 2.09
N GLY A 304 -2.67 -20.61 1.16
CA GLY A 304 -4.08 -20.94 1.39
C GLY A 304 -5.01 -19.73 1.57
N VAL A 305 -4.50 -18.50 1.45
CA VAL A 305 -5.26 -17.26 1.69
C VAL A 305 -5.31 -16.40 0.43
N ARG A 306 -6.51 -16.26 -0.15
CA ARG A 306 -6.77 -15.39 -1.31
C ARG A 306 -7.11 -13.97 -0.83
N LEU A 307 -6.51 -12.96 -1.47
CA LEU A 307 -6.51 -11.57 -1.01
C LEU A 307 -7.24 -10.61 -1.96
N PHE A 308 -8.41 -11.02 -2.45
CA PHE A 308 -9.16 -10.18 -3.39
C PHE A 308 -9.78 -8.95 -2.72
N ARG A 309 -9.73 -7.80 -3.41
CA ARG A 309 -10.31 -6.52 -2.96
C ARG A 309 -10.98 -5.77 -4.10
N HIS A 310 -12.22 -5.32 -3.88
CA HIS A 310 -13.05 -4.58 -4.84
C HIS A 310 -13.95 -3.54 -4.15
#